data_AF-A0AAJ1ZTW4-F1
#
_entry.id   AF-A0AAJ1ZTW4-F1
#
_cell.length_a   1.000
_cell.length_b   1.000
_cell.length_c   1.000
_cell.angle_alpha   90.00
_cell.angle_beta   90.00
_cell.angle_gamma   90.00
#
_symmetry.space_group_name_H-M   'P 1'
#
loop_
_entity.id
_entity.type
_entity.pdbx_description
1 polymer ?
#
loop_
_entity_poly.entity_id
_entity_poly.type
_entity_poly.pdbx_seq_one_letter_code
_entity_poly.pdbx_strand_id
1 'polypeptide(L)'
;DRFLAILSHELKHPLNLIHVKAEMLPRIPRARDIPEIREAAEAITRAAVSQAKIIDDLLDLSRIRTGKLALQTTKTDAARVLARIVEACAADAHTRGIALSHSGLEVPVYVMADPIRLDQVIWNLVSNAFKFTPSGGEVAIALKEDGTGLRI
;
A
#
# COMPACT_ATOMS: atom_id res chain seq x y z
N ASP A 1 10.06 8.49 20.93
CA ASP A 1 10.54 8.44 19.55
C ASP A 1 11.41 7.22 19.28
N ARG A 2 12.56 7.10 19.94
CA ARG A 2 13.41 5.91 19.82
C ARG A 2 12.74 4.62 20.28
N PHE A 3 11.96 4.65 21.37
CA PHE A 3 11.27 3.47 21.90
C PHE A 3 10.23 2.88 20.93
N LEU A 4 9.34 3.70 20.36
CA LEU A 4 8.33 3.25 19.39
C LEU A 4 8.96 2.82 18.06
N ALA A 5 9.99 3.52 17.60
CA ALA A 5 10.74 3.12 16.41
C ALA A 5 11.49 1.77 16.61
N ILE A 6 12.07 1.55 17.80
CA ILE A 6 12.69 0.27 18.15
C ILE A 6 11.62 -0.82 18.21
N LEU A 7 10.50 -0.60 18.91
CA LEU A 7 9.40 -1.56 18.96
C LEU A 7 8.87 -1.92 17.57
N SER A 8 8.74 -0.94 16.67
CA SER A 8 8.39 -1.19 15.26
C SER A 8 9.32 -2.19 14.61
N HIS A 9 10.63 -1.93 14.72
CA HIS A 9 11.65 -2.74 14.10
C HIS A 9 11.69 -4.15 14.70
N GLU A 10 11.62 -4.26 16.03
CA GLU A 10 11.59 -5.53 16.75
C GLU A 10 10.34 -6.36 16.44
N LEU A 11 9.20 -5.72 16.16
CA LEU A 11 7.96 -6.42 15.76
C LEU A 11 7.94 -6.78 14.26
N LYS A 12 8.52 -5.93 13.40
CA LYS A 12 8.63 -6.20 11.95
C LYS A 12 9.57 -7.34 11.63
N HIS A 13 10.67 -7.46 12.37
CA HIS A 13 11.67 -8.50 12.12
C HIS A 13 11.09 -9.94 12.13
N PRO A 14 10.37 -10.40 13.17
CA PRO A 14 9.76 -11.73 13.18
C PRO A 14 8.65 -11.86 12.13
N LEU A 15 7.89 -10.79 11.83
CA LEU A 15 6.88 -10.81 10.78
C LEU A 15 7.49 -11.00 9.39
N ASN A 16 8.60 -10.33 9.09
CA ASN A 16 9.33 -10.52 7.84
C ASN A 16 9.85 -11.96 7.71
N LEU A 17 10.32 -12.56 8.80
CA LEU A 17 10.73 -13.97 8.79
C LEU A 17 9.55 -14.89 8.49
N ILE A 18 8.39 -14.69 9.13
CA ILE A 18 7.16 -15.46 8.86
C ILE A 18 6.75 -15.31 7.39
N HIS A 19 6.73 -14.07 6.89
CA HIS A 19 6.37 -13.76 5.50
C HIS A 19 7.29 -14.46 4.50
N VAL A 20 8.62 -14.32 4.65
CA VAL A 20 9.60 -14.95 3.76
C VAL A 20 9.48 -16.48 3.81
N LYS A 21 9.28 -17.07 5.00
CA LYS A 21 9.08 -18.53 5.13
C LYS A 21 7.80 -18.99 4.46
N ALA A 22 6.71 -18.25 4.59
CA ALA A 22 5.45 -18.54 3.92
C ALA A 22 5.59 -18.46 2.40
N GLU A 23 6.28 -17.45 1.85
CA GLU A 23 6.57 -17.37 0.41
C GLU A 23 7.47 -18.49 -0.10
N MET A 24 8.35 -19.02 0.74
CA MET A 24 9.25 -20.12 0.37
C MET A 24 8.54 -21.48 0.36
N LEU A 25 7.47 -21.68 1.14
CA LEU A 25 6.79 -22.98 1.25
C LEU A 25 6.34 -23.54 -0.12
N PRO A 26 5.66 -22.77 -0.99
CA PRO A 26 5.29 -23.24 -2.34
C PRO A 26 6.47 -23.49 -3.28
N ARG A 27 7.70 -23.08 -2.92
CA ARG A 27 8.91 -23.28 -3.73
C ARG A 27 9.65 -24.56 -3.37
N ILE A 28 9.29 -25.23 -2.26
CA ILE A 28 9.93 -26.46 -1.81
C ILE A 28 9.39 -27.64 -2.63
N PRO A 29 10.23 -28.45 -3.31
CA PRO A 29 9.77 -29.51 -4.22
C PRO A 29 8.80 -30.53 -3.60
N ARG A 30 8.95 -30.83 -2.31
CA ARG A 30 8.09 -31.77 -1.58
C ARG A 30 6.75 -31.17 -1.11
N ALA A 31 6.61 -29.85 -1.17
CA ALA A 31 5.48 -29.12 -0.63
C ALA A 31 4.67 -28.38 -1.70
N ARG A 32 5.29 -28.07 -2.85
CA ARG A 32 4.70 -27.26 -3.93
C ARG A 32 3.43 -27.85 -4.55
N ASP A 33 3.35 -29.18 -4.59
CA ASP A 33 2.26 -29.92 -5.26
C ASP A 33 1.14 -30.28 -4.28
N ILE A 34 1.22 -29.85 -3.01
CA ILE A 34 0.21 -30.09 -1.97
C ILE A 34 -0.70 -28.85 -1.87
N PRO A 35 -1.96 -28.92 -2.33
CA PRO A 35 -2.86 -27.75 -2.38
C PRO A 35 -3.06 -27.08 -1.02
N GLU A 36 -3.18 -27.86 0.06
CA GLU A 36 -3.40 -27.38 1.42
C GLU A 36 -2.21 -26.56 1.94
N ILE A 37 -0.98 -26.93 1.53
CA ILE A 37 0.22 -26.16 1.89
C ILE A 37 0.24 -24.83 1.15
N ARG A 38 -0.15 -24.81 -0.13
CA ARG A 38 -0.25 -23.57 -0.90
C ARG A 38 -1.29 -22.62 -0.29
N GLU A 39 -2.47 -23.13 0.03
CA GLU A 39 -3.53 -22.35 0.66
C GLU A 39 -3.09 -21.79 2.02
N ALA A 40 -2.48 -22.63 2.87
CA ALA A 40 -1.95 -22.21 4.16
C ALA A 40 -0.84 -21.16 4.01
N ALA A 41 0.10 -21.36 3.08
CA ALA A 41 1.17 -20.41 2.80
C ALA A 41 0.63 -19.04 2.36
N GLU A 42 -0.34 -19.03 1.44
CA GLU A 42 -0.98 -17.80 1.01
C GLU A 42 -1.73 -17.10 2.15
N ALA A 43 -2.43 -17.86 3.00
CA ALA A 43 -3.12 -17.32 4.17
C ALA A 43 -2.14 -16.68 5.17
N ILE A 44 -1.02 -17.34 5.45
CA ILE A 44 0.04 -16.81 6.34
C ILE A 44 0.66 -15.56 5.74
N THR A 45 0.97 -15.56 4.44
CA THR A 45 1.51 -14.40 3.72
C THR A 45 0.57 -13.20 3.85
N ARG A 46 -0.73 -13.38 3.58
CA ARG A 46 -1.73 -12.31 3.72
C ARG A 46 -1.82 -11.80 5.16
N ALA A 47 -1.80 -12.69 6.15
CA ALA A 47 -1.85 -12.33 7.56
C ALA A 47 -0.61 -11.53 8.00
N ALA A 48 0.58 -11.94 7.59
CA ALA A 48 1.84 -11.26 7.93
C ALA A 48 1.89 -9.84 7.33
N VAL A 49 1.48 -9.68 6.07
CA VAL A 49 1.38 -8.36 5.41
C VAL A 49 0.36 -7.47 6.13
N SER A 50 -0.81 -8.02 6.47
CA SER A 50 -1.83 -7.27 7.22
C SER A 50 -1.33 -6.83 8.60
N GLN A 51 -0.61 -7.68 9.32
CA GLN A 51 -0.11 -7.37 10.66
C GLN A 51 0.99 -6.30 10.62
N ALA A 52 1.89 -6.36 9.63
CA ALA A 52 2.90 -5.33 9.43
C ALA A 52 2.27 -3.95 9.19
N LYS A 53 1.19 -3.91 8.40
CA LYS A 53 0.40 -2.69 8.17
C LYS A 53 -0.22 -2.14 9.46
N ILE A 54 -0.84 -2.99 10.30
CA ILE A 54 -1.42 -2.58 11.58
C ILE A 54 -0.35 -1.98 12.51
N ILE A 55 0.83 -2.58 12.56
CA ILE A 55 1.95 -2.06 13.36
C ILE A 55 2.35 -0.66 12.87
N ASP A 56 2.51 -0.48 11.55
CA ASP A 56 2.85 0.82 10.97
C ASP A 56 1.77 1.88 11.25
N ASP A 57 0.50 1.55 11.05
CA ASP A 57 -0.63 2.44 11.32
C ASP A 57 -0.68 2.85 12.81
N LEU A 58 -0.46 1.91 13.73
CA LEU A 58 -0.44 2.19 15.17
C LEU A 58 0.69 3.16 15.56
N LEU A 59 1.87 3.00 14.95
CA LEU A 59 3.02 3.84 15.22
C LEU A 59 2.85 5.24 14.64
N ASP A 60 2.31 5.34 13.42
CA ASP A 60 1.97 6.61 12.81
C ASP A 60 0.90 7.34 13.64
N LEU A 61 -0.15 6.66 14.10
CA LEU A 61 -1.14 7.24 15.03
C LEU A 61 -0.51 7.72 16.35
N SER A 62 0.46 6.99 16.90
CA SER A 62 1.17 7.39 18.11
C SER A 62 2.00 8.65 17.89
N ARG A 63 2.69 8.77 16.74
CA ARG A 63 3.44 9.97 16.35
C ARG A 63 2.53 11.17 16.13
N ILE A 64 1.38 10.98 15.50
CA ILE A 64 0.37 12.02 15.29
C ILE A 64 -0.15 12.54 16.65
N ARG A 65 -0.59 11.64 17.54
CA ARG A 65 -1.11 12.03 18.86
C ARG A 65 -0.11 12.76 19.74
N THR A 66 1.19 12.47 19.56
CA THR A 66 2.26 13.12 20.31
C THR A 66 2.78 14.39 19.64
N GLY A 67 2.24 14.79 18.48
CA GLY A 67 2.70 15.94 17.69
C GLY A 67 4.12 15.76 17.11
N LYS A 68 4.63 14.52 17.07
CA LYS A 68 5.99 14.18 16.66
C LYS A 68 6.07 13.68 15.22
N LEU A 69 4.94 13.61 14.51
CA LEU A 69 4.97 13.32 13.08
C LEU A 69 5.57 14.52 12.35
N ALA A 70 6.87 14.46 12.05
CA ALA A 70 7.54 15.41 11.18
C ALA A 70 7.27 15.02 9.72
N LEU A 71 6.58 15.89 8.98
CA LEU A 71 6.40 15.74 7.53
C LEU A 71 7.63 16.32 6.82
N GLN A 72 8.24 15.53 5.95
CA GLN A 72 9.32 16.01 5.09
C GLN A 72 8.71 16.63 3.82
N THR A 73 8.12 17.81 3.99
CA THR A 73 7.47 18.51 2.88
C THR A 73 8.49 18.96 1.83
N THR A 74 8.30 18.51 0.60
CA THR A 74 9.13 18.87 -0.55
C THR A 74 8.22 19.13 -1.76
N LYS A 75 8.74 19.82 -2.78
CA LYS A 75 8.03 19.99 -4.04
C LYS A 75 7.88 18.63 -4.71
N THR A 76 6.67 18.07 -4.65
CA THR A 76 6.35 16.71 -5.10
C THR A 76 5.42 16.76 -6.31
N ASP A 77 5.73 15.98 -7.34
CA ASP A 77 4.86 15.79 -8.50
C ASP A 77 3.80 14.73 -8.19
N ALA A 78 2.58 15.18 -7.87
CA ALA A 78 1.47 14.31 -7.51
C ALA A 78 1.01 13.43 -8.68
N ALA A 79 1.05 13.94 -9.92
CA ALA A 79 0.68 13.19 -11.11
C ALA A 79 1.60 11.97 -11.27
N ARG A 80 2.91 12.15 -11.07
CA ARG A 80 3.88 11.05 -11.12
C ARG A 80 3.67 10.01 -10.02
N VAL A 81 3.32 10.42 -8.80
CA VAL A 81 3.01 9.50 -7.70
C VAL A 81 1.78 8.65 -8.05
N LEU A 82 0.70 9.27 -8.52
CA LEU A 82 -0.52 8.58 -8.93
C LEU A 82 -0.27 7.63 -10.10
N ALA A 83 0.45 8.06 -11.14
CA ALA A 83 0.75 7.23 -12.31
C ALA A 83 1.46 5.93 -11.91
N ARG A 84 2.40 6.01 -10.98
CA ARG A 84 3.15 4.85 -10.46
C ARG A 84 2.25 3.86 -9.70
N ILE A 85 1.27 4.38 -8.97
CA ILE A 85 0.28 3.56 -8.24
C ILE A 85 -0.70 2.90 -9.22
N VAL A 86 -1.20 3.65 -10.20
CA VAL A 86 -2.06 3.14 -11.27
C VAL A 86 -1.37 1.99 -12.02
N GLU A 87 -0.09 2.18 -12.39
CA GLU A 87 0.70 1.16 -13.06
C GLU A 87 0.86 -0.10 -12.20
N ALA A 88 1.17 0.06 -10.91
CA ALA A 88 1.27 -1.06 -9.97
C ALA A 88 -0.05 -1.82 -9.78
N CYS A 89 -1.19 -1.14 -9.89
CA CYS A 89 -2.52 -1.74 -9.73
C CYS A 89 -3.07 -2.36 -11.03
N ALA A 90 -2.53 -2.04 -12.20
CA ALA A 90 -3.08 -2.47 -13.48
C ALA A 90 -3.20 -4.00 -13.61
N ALA A 91 -2.17 -4.74 -13.16
CA ALA A 91 -2.17 -6.21 -13.20
C ALA A 91 -3.19 -6.83 -12.22
N ASP A 92 -3.33 -6.27 -11.03
CA ASP A 92 -4.30 -6.73 -10.02
C ASP A 92 -5.74 -6.43 -10.47
N ALA A 93 -5.96 -5.25 -11.06
CA ALA A 93 -7.25 -4.87 -11.65
C ALA A 93 -7.70 -5.85 -12.73
N HIS A 94 -6.79 -6.18 -13.66
CA HIS A 94 -7.06 -7.15 -14.71
C HIS A 94 -7.39 -8.54 -14.14
N THR A 95 -6.60 -9.02 -13.17
CA THR A 95 -6.79 -10.33 -12.53
C THR A 95 -8.13 -10.42 -11.79
N ARG A 96 -8.59 -9.32 -11.20
CA ARG A 96 -9.89 -9.24 -10.49
C ARG A 96 -11.07 -8.97 -11.42
N GLY A 97 -10.84 -8.70 -12.70
CA GLY A 97 -11.86 -8.29 -13.65
C GLY A 97 -12.49 -6.94 -13.29
N ILE A 98 -11.69 -6.00 -12.77
CA ILE A 98 -12.11 -4.65 -12.40
C ILE A 98 -11.57 -3.67 -13.43
N ALA A 99 -12.43 -2.83 -14.00
CA ALA A 99 -12.02 -1.77 -14.90
C ALA A 99 -11.27 -0.68 -14.11
N LEU A 100 -10.07 -0.31 -14.56
CA LEU A 100 -9.27 0.76 -13.97
C LEU A 100 -9.17 1.91 -14.97
N SER A 101 -9.66 3.08 -14.59
CA SER A 101 -9.58 4.31 -15.39
C SER A 101 -8.84 5.41 -14.62
N HIS A 102 -8.14 6.29 -15.34
CA HIS A 102 -7.47 7.44 -14.72
C HIS A 102 -7.56 8.70 -15.58
N SER A 103 -7.44 9.87 -14.95
CA SER A 103 -7.42 11.17 -15.64
C SER A 103 -6.59 12.21 -14.88
N GLY A 104 -6.06 13.21 -15.60
CA GLY A 104 -5.31 14.33 -15.01
C GLY A 104 -3.88 13.98 -14.64
N LEU A 105 -3.31 12.95 -15.25
CA LEU A 105 -1.93 12.47 -14.99
C LEU A 105 -0.96 12.83 -16.12
N GLU A 106 -1.44 13.51 -17.16
CA GLU A 106 -0.70 13.79 -18.40
C GLU A 106 0.34 14.91 -18.22
N VAL A 107 0.12 15.79 -17.24
CA VAL A 107 0.96 16.95 -16.95
C VAL A 107 1.42 16.88 -15.49
N PRO A 108 2.70 17.19 -15.19
CA PRO A 108 3.18 17.28 -13.82
C PRO A 108 2.37 18.29 -13.00
N VAL A 109 1.92 17.87 -11.82
CA VAL A 109 1.17 18.74 -10.90
C VAL A 109 1.91 18.77 -9.57
N TYR A 110 2.45 19.94 -9.22
CA TYR A 110 3.32 20.08 -8.06
C TYR A 110 2.57 20.53 -6.81
N VAL A 111 2.81 19.85 -5.69
CA VAL A 111 2.32 20.21 -4.35
C VAL A 111 3.46 20.15 -3.34
N MET A 112 3.39 20.98 -2.30
CA MET A 112 4.27 20.86 -1.14
C MET A 112 3.73 19.75 -0.23
N ALA A 113 4.29 18.55 -0.36
CA ALA A 113 3.87 17.37 0.38
C ALA A 113 5.06 16.51 0.76
N ASP A 114 4.86 15.62 1.74
CA ASP A 114 5.78 14.52 1.99
C ASP A 114 5.45 13.39 1.00
N PRO A 115 6.37 13.05 0.06
CA PRO A 115 6.08 12.10 -1.01
C PRO A 115 5.79 10.69 -0.49
N ILE A 116 6.42 10.28 0.62
CA ILE A 116 6.23 8.96 1.22
C ILE A 116 4.82 8.88 1.80
N ARG A 117 4.39 9.93 2.51
CA ARG A 117 3.05 10.00 3.10
C ARG A 117 1.96 10.12 2.04
N LEU A 118 2.22 10.87 0.97
CA LEU A 118 1.30 10.98 -0.16
C LEU A 118 1.09 9.63 -0.85
N ASP A 119 2.17 8.90 -1.17
CA ASP A 119 2.12 7.54 -1.74
C ASP A 119 1.32 6.59 -0.83
N GLN A 120 1.58 6.63 0.49
CA GLN A 120 0.87 5.81 1.49
C GLN A 120 -0.65 6.10 1.53
N VAL A 121 -1.04 7.38 1.51
CA VAL A 121 -2.47 7.77 1.54
C VAL A 121 -3.17 7.29 0.26
N ILE A 122 -2.58 7.55 -0.91
CA ILE A 122 -3.18 7.17 -2.19
C ILE A 122 -3.29 5.64 -2.28
N TRP A 123 -2.24 4.91 -1.92
CA TRP A 123 -2.26 3.45 -1.91
C TRP A 123 -3.35 2.89 -0.99
N ASN A 124 -3.55 3.51 0.18
CA ASN A 124 -4.63 3.12 1.09
C ASN A 124 -6.02 3.33 0.47
N LEU A 125 -6.24 4.45 -0.22
CA LEU A 125 -7.51 4.72 -0.89
C LEU A 125 -7.75 3.74 -2.06
N VAL A 126 -6.75 3.56 -2.92
CA VAL A 126 -6.84 2.67 -4.08
C VAL A 126 -7.00 1.21 -3.66
N SER A 127 -6.24 0.74 -2.68
CA SER A 127 -6.38 -0.63 -2.17
C SER A 127 -7.75 -0.88 -1.53
N ASN A 128 -8.33 0.13 -0.84
CA ASN A 128 -9.70 0.05 -0.35
C ASN A 128 -10.70 -0.03 -1.51
N ALA A 129 -10.54 0.77 -2.57
CA ALA A 129 -11.40 0.71 -3.74
C ALA A 129 -11.38 -0.70 -4.38
N PHE A 130 -10.20 -1.30 -4.57
CA PHE A 130 -10.08 -2.68 -5.08
C PHE A 130 -10.64 -3.74 -4.13
N LYS A 131 -10.55 -3.53 -2.82
CA LYS A 131 -11.08 -4.47 -1.82
C LYS A 131 -12.60 -4.53 -1.83
N PHE A 132 -13.26 -3.39 -2.07
CA PHE A 132 -14.72 -3.26 -1.96
C PHE A 132 -15.44 -3.19 -3.30
N THR A 133 -14.71 -3.22 -4.42
CA THR A 133 -15.30 -3.28 -5.76
C THR A 133 -15.38 -4.75 -6.23
N PRO A 134 -16.56 -5.27 -6.57
CA PRO A 134 -16.71 -6.62 -7.09
C PRO A 134 -16.17 -6.75 -8.53
N SER A 135 -15.94 -7.98 -8.99
CA SER A 135 -15.60 -8.24 -10.39
C SER A 135 -16.68 -7.71 -11.33
N GLY A 136 -16.27 -7.12 -12.45
CA GLY A 136 -17.12 -6.38 -13.38
C GLY A 136 -17.37 -4.92 -13.00
N GLY A 137 -16.89 -4.47 -11.83
CA GLY A 137 -16.96 -3.07 -11.40
C GLY A 137 -15.87 -2.17 -11.98
N GLU A 138 -15.87 -0.90 -11.58
CA GLU A 138 -14.92 0.12 -12.01
C GLU A 138 -14.29 0.83 -10.81
N VAL A 139 -12.98 1.11 -10.91
CA VAL A 139 -12.24 2.04 -10.06
C VAL A 139 -11.68 3.16 -10.95
N ALA A 140 -12.12 4.39 -10.69
CA ALA A 140 -11.68 5.58 -11.42
C ALA A 140 -10.82 6.47 -10.50
N ILE A 141 -9.65 6.89 -10.99
CA ILE A 141 -8.71 7.75 -10.25
C ILE A 141 -8.55 9.08 -11.01
N ALA A 142 -8.84 10.20 -10.38
CA ALA A 142 -8.77 11.50 -11.06
C ALA A 142 -7.94 12.50 -10.25
N LEU A 143 -6.94 13.10 -10.88
CA LEU A 143 -6.25 14.24 -10.31
C LEU A 143 -6.83 15.54 -10.86
N LYS A 144 -7.22 16.45 -9.97
CA LYS A 144 -7.76 17.76 -10.34
C LYS A 144 -7.15 18.85 -9.48
N GLU A 145 -6.86 19.99 -10.08
CA GLU A 145 -6.59 21.22 -9.33
C GLU A 145 -7.90 21.76 -8.76
N ASP A 146 -7.88 22.19 -7.49
CA ASP A 146 -9.04 22.69 -6.76
C ASP A 146 -8.67 23.97 -6.01
N GLY A 147 -8.76 25.10 -6.72
CA GLY A 147 -8.41 26.41 -6.18
C GLY A 147 -6.94 26.51 -5.78
N THR A 148 -6.66 26.45 -4.47
CA THR A 148 -5.30 26.52 -3.92
C THR A 148 -4.67 25.16 -3.61
N GLY A 149 -5.39 24.07 -3.90
CA GLY A 149 -4.97 22.70 -3.59
C GLY A 149 -5.15 21.73 -4.73
N LEU A 150 -4.87 20.46 -4.44
CA LEU A 150 -5.11 19.33 -5.33
C LEU A 150 -6.19 18.43 -4.73
N ARG A 151 -7.04 17.89 -5.60
CA ARG A 151 -8.02 16.86 -5.28
C ARG A 151 -7.69 15.59 -6.05
N ILE A 152 -7.64 14.49 -5.32
CA ILE A 152 -7.47 13.13 -5.82
C ILE A 152 -8.74 12.36 -5.49
#